data_AF-A0A0K0EM11-F1
#
_entry.id   AF-A0A0K0EM11-F1
#
_cell.length_a   1.000
_cell.length_b   1.000
_cell.length_c   1.000
_cell.angle_alpha   90.00
_cell.angle_beta   90.00
_cell.angle_gamma   90.00
#
_symmetry.space_group_name_H-M   'P 1'
#
loop_
_entity.id
_entity.type
_entity.pdbx_description
1 polymer ?
#
loop_
_entity_poly.entity_id
_entity_poly.type
_entity_poly.pdbx_seq_one_letter_code
_entity_poly.pdbx_strand_id
1 'polypeptide(L)'
;MNSQSHYNDLTKRIYGTFDGYRDVCNLMYHIESMYESFRKIKPILKENDTRDFKDTFYRLKNYYKDLKYIRDYIKSKRRINIGELTSDTESESNFQLDETSCDISNSNYTLPEVLALLTMKFNPNVSSSARKSRARHFNAPSHVRRVIMSAPLSKELREKYGVRSCPIRVDDEVTVATGRAKGNSGRVVKCYRKKFVIHIDKVQREKASGTTVNIGIHPSNVIITKLKLNDDRRKTLERKAEGRKAVLGELKGKHSSV
;
A
#
# COMPACT_ATOMS: atom_id res chain seq x y z
N MET A 1 -5.94 -43.11 20.05
CA MET A 1 -5.63 -41.69 20.32
C MET A 1 -6.59 -40.83 19.52
N ASN A 2 -7.42 -40.00 20.17
CA ASN A 2 -8.48 -39.23 19.53
C ASN A 2 -7.89 -38.28 18.47
N SER A 3 -8.42 -38.35 17.24
CA SER A 3 -8.04 -37.48 16.11
C SER A 3 -8.00 -36.01 16.49
N GLN A 4 -8.88 -35.59 17.39
CA GLN A 4 -8.95 -34.23 17.93
C GLN A 4 -7.71 -33.78 18.73
N SER A 5 -7.14 -34.64 19.59
CA SER A 5 -5.98 -34.25 20.40
C SER A 5 -4.73 -34.12 19.54
N HIS A 6 -4.66 -34.90 18.46
CA HIS A 6 -3.64 -34.81 17.43
C HIS A 6 -3.69 -33.45 16.73
N TYR A 7 -4.85 -32.96 16.30
CA TYR A 7 -4.98 -31.66 15.61
C TYR A 7 -4.69 -30.43 16.48
N ASN A 8 -4.99 -30.49 17.78
CA ASN A 8 -4.75 -29.36 18.70
C ASN A 8 -3.27 -29.23 19.10
N ASP A 9 -2.59 -30.36 19.24
CA ASP A 9 -1.15 -30.41 19.41
C ASP A 9 -0.44 -30.10 18.08
N LEU A 10 -1.00 -30.52 16.95
CA LEU A 10 -0.56 -30.15 15.60
C LEU A 10 -0.66 -28.65 15.39
N THR A 11 -1.74 -27.98 15.79
CA THR A 11 -1.90 -26.53 15.62
C THR A 11 -1.03 -25.73 16.60
N LYS A 12 -0.91 -26.12 17.87
CA LYS A 12 0.09 -25.51 18.78
C LYS A 12 1.54 -25.76 18.31
N ARG A 13 1.83 -26.89 17.63
CA ARG A 13 3.10 -27.17 16.90
C ARG A 13 3.26 -26.34 15.61
N ILE A 14 2.19 -26.18 14.82
CA ILE A 14 2.17 -25.52 13.51
C ILE A 14 2.32 -24.01 13.68
N TYR A 15 1.63 -23.42 14.64
CA TYR A 15 1.63 -21.97 14.90
C TYR A 15 2.51 -21.61 16.10
N GLY A 16 3.49 -22.45 16.46
CA GLY A 16 4.48 -22.21 17.53
C GLY A 16 5.31 -20.93 17.37
N THR A 17 5.07 -20.20 16.28
CA THR A 17 5.54 -18.85 16.00
C THR A 17 4.41 -18.02 15.37
N PHE A 18 4.53 -16.70 15.48
CA PHE A 18 3.54 -15.69 15.05
C PHE A 18 3.18 -15.72 13.53
N ASP A 19 3.91 -16.48 12.70
CA ASP A 19 3.79 -16.45 11.23
C ASP A 19 2.84 -17.48 10.63
N GLY A 20 2.35 -18.49 11.39
CA GLY A 20 1.56 -19.58 10.80
C GLY A 20 0.25 -19.12 10.17
N TYR A 21 -0.25 -17.93 10.52
CA TYR A 21 -1.36 -17.29 9.83
C TYR A 21 -1.10 -17.02 8.35
N ARG A 22 0.12 -16.60 7.99
CA ARG A 22 0.51 -16.28 6.61
C ARG A 22 0.62 -17.55 5.77
N ASP A 23 1.16 -18.61 6.36
CA ASP A 23 1.32 -19.90 5.68
C ASP A 23 -0.02 -20.57 5.39
N VAL A 24 -0.99 -20.43 6.29
CA VAL A 24 -2.34 -20.94 6.08
C VAL A 24 -3.10 -20.13 5.04
N CYS A 25 -2.85 -18.82 4.94
CA CYS A 25 -3.39 -18.03 3.83
C CYS A 25 -2.85 -18.50 2.49
N ASN A 26 -1.54 -18.75 2.42
CA ASN A 26 -0.89 -19.21 1.19
C ASN A 26 -1.41 -20.61 0.81
N LEU A 27 -1.50 -21.54 1.77
CA LEU A 27 -2.04 -22.88 1.56
C LEU A 27 -3.49 -22.83 1.06
N MET A 28 -4.33 -21.99 1.67
CA MET A 28 -5.72 -21.81 1.26
C MET A 28 -5.85 -21.23 -0.16
N TYR A 29 -4.99 -20.27 -0.54
CA TYR A 29 -4.98 -19.71 -1.89
C TYR A 29 -4.66 -20.77 -2.96
N HIS A 30 -3.63 -21.60 -2.71
CA HIS A 30 -3.26 -22.67 -3.63
C HIS A 30 -4.37 -23.71 -3.81
N ILE A 31 -5.10 -24.03 -2.74
CA ILE A 31 -6.16 -25.03 -2.79
C ILE A 31 -7.43 -24.48 -3.48
N GLU A 32 -7.74 -23.19 -3.31
CA GLU A 32 -8.78 -22.52 -4.11
C GLU A 32 -8.43 -22.51 -5.61
N SER A 33 -7.17 -22.25 -5.96
CA SER A 33 -6.68 -22.31 -7.34
C SER A 33 -6.78 -23.71 -7.96
N MET A 34 -6.44 -24.76 -7.19
CA MET A 34 -6.65 -26.15 -7.60
C MET A 34 -8.15 -26.44 -7.82
N TYR A 35 -9.02 -26.02 -6.91
CA TYR A 35 -10.47 -26.28 -7.01
C TYR A 35 -11.11 -25.65 -8.26
N GLU A 36 -10.74 -24.42 -8.60
CA GLU A 36 -11.21 -23.77 -9.83
C GLU A 36 -10.73 -24.50 -11.10
N SER A 37 -9.51 -25.06 -11.05
CA SER A 37 -9.00 -25.92 -12.11
C SER A 37 -9.82 -27.21 -12.23
N PHE A 38 -10.16 -27.86 -11.10
CA PHE A 38 -11.00 -29.06 -11.08
C PHE A 38 -12.45 -28.79 -11.51
N ARG A 39 -13.01 -27.62 -11.20
CA ARG A 39 -14.37 -27.24 -11.61
C ARG A 39 -14.52 -27.21 -13.13
N LYS A 40 -13.47 -26.79 -13.85
CA LYS A 40 -13.40 -26.80 -15.31
C LYS A 40 -13.30 -28.22 -15.89
N ILE A 41 -12.65 -29.14 -15.17
CA ILE A 41 -12.43 -30.53 -15.60
C ILE A 41 -13.64 -31.44 -15.25
N LYS A 42 -14.43 -31.09 -14.23
CA LYS A 42 -15.64 -31.83 -13.80
C LYS A 42 -16.60 -32.27 -14.92
N PRO A 43 -16.97 -31.42 -15.90
CA PRO A 43 -17.84 -31.86 -17.01
C PRO A 43 -17.18 -32.92 -17.90
N ILE A 44 -15.87 -32.83 -18.13
CA ILE A 44 -15.08 -33.79 -18.94
C ILE A 44 -14.97 -35.16 -18.24
N LEU A 45 -14.91 -35.16 -16.91
CA LEU A 45 -14.84 -36.39 -16.10
C LEU A 45 -16.19 -37.11 -15.96
N LYS A 46 -17.32 -36.43 -16.20
CA LYS A 46 -18.64 -37.08 -16.21
C LYS A 46 -18.84 -37.99 -17.43
N GLU A 47 -18.10 -37.74 -18.50
CA GLU A 47 -18.15 -38.55 -19.73
C GLU A 47 -17.25 -39.80 -19.64
N ASN A 48 -16.28 -39.83 -18.72
CA ASN A 48 -15.30 -40.91 -18.56
C ASN A 48 -15.42 -41.54 -17.16
N ASP A 49 -16.17 -42.63 -17.04
CA ASP A 49 -16.52 -43.26 -15.76
C ASP A 49 -15.42 -44.20 -15.24
N THR A 50 -14.24 -43.65 -14.95
CA THR A 50 -13.17 -44.37 -14.21
C THR A 50 -13.39 -44.22 -12.71
N ARG A 51 -13.72 -45.32 -12.01
CA ARG A 51 -14.11 -45.34 -10.58
C ARG A 51 -13.07 -44.70 -9.65
N ASP A 52 -11.78 -44.83 -9.96
CA ASP A 52 -10.68 -44.30 -9.15
C ASP A 52 -10.62 -42.75 -9.16
N PHE A 53 -10.96 -42.14 -10.30
CA PHE A 53 -11.03 -40.68 -10.44
C PHE A 53 -12.24 -40.09 -9.70
N LYS A 54 -13.32 -40.85 -9.59
CA LYS A 54 -14.52 -40.45 -8.84
C LYS A 54 -14.22 -40.42 -7.34
N ASP A 55 -13.56 -41.43 -6.78
CA ASP A 55 -13.21 -41.46 -5.35
C ASP A 55 -12.19 -40.39 -4.96
N THR A 56 -11.12 -40.23 -5.77
CA THR A 56 -10.14 -39.15 -5.58
C THR A 56 -10.78 -37.76 -5.67
N PHE A 57 -11.74 -37.56 -6.58
CA PHE A 57 -12.51 -36.32 -6.67
C PHE A 57 -13.35 -36.05 -5.41
N TYR A 58 -14.02 -37.07 -4.86
CA TYR A 58 -14.79 -36.93 -3.63
C TYR A 58 -13.91 -36.60 -2.42
N ARG A 59 -12.74 -37.25 -2.31
CA ARG A 59 -11.75 -36.95 -1.27
C ARG A 59 -11.28 -35.50 -1.35
N LEU A 60 -10.90 -35.03 -2.54
CA LEU A 60 -10.45 -33.65 -2.75
C LEU A 60 -11.54 -32.62 -2.44
N LYS A 61 -12.79 -32.91 -2.83
CA LYS A 61 -13.96 -32.07 -2.52
C LYS A 61 -14.21 -31.97 -1.01
N ASN A 62 -13.98 -33.05 -0.26
CA ASN A 62 -14.11 -33.04 1.19
C ASN A 62 -12.99 -32.21 1.84
N TYR A 63 -11.73 -32.39 1.44
CA TYR A 63 -10.63 -31.56 1.94
C TYR A 63 -10.86 -30.06 1.69
N TYR A 64 -11.43 -29.68 0.54
CA TYR A 64 -11.78 -28.29 0.26
C TYR A 64 -12.87 -27.73 1.20
N LYS A 65 -13.87 -28.54 1.58
CA LYS A 65 -14.88 -28.12 2.56
C LYS A 65 -14.24 -27.83 3.93
N ASP A 66 -13.33 -28.69 4.36
CA ASP A 66 -12.60 -28.52 5.62
C ASP A 66 -11.75 -27.26 5.60
N LEU A 67 -11.04 -27.00 4.49
CA LEU A 67 -10.23 -25.80 4.33
C LEU A 67 -11.05 -24.53 4.20
N LYS A 68 -12.23 -24.60 3.57
CA LYS A 68 -13.20 -23.50 3.52
C LYS A 68 -13.73 -23.18 4.92
N TYR A 69 -14.03 -24.20 5.72
CA TYR A 69 -14.41 -24.04 7.12
C TYR A 69 -13.28 -23.38 7.91
N ILE A 70 -12.03 -23.84 7.77
CA ILE A 70 -10.84 -23.24 8.40
C ILE A 70 -10.65 -21.78 7.95
N ARG A 71 -10.83 -21.47 6.66
CA ARG A 71 -10.78 -20.10 6.13
C ARG A 71 -11.82 -19.20 6.77
N ASP A 72 -13.07 -19.66 6.82
CA ASP A 72 -14.18 -18.87 7.32
C ASP A 72 -14.06 -18.70 8.86
N TYR A 73 -13.52 -19.72 9.55
CA TYR A 73 -13.11 -19.66 10.96
C TYR A 73 -11.95 -18.69 11.22
N ILE A 74 -10.90 -18.70 10.39
CA ILE A 74 -9.78 -17.75 10.53
C ILE A 74 -10.25 -16.32 10.19
N LYS A 75 -11.13 -16.15 9.21
CA LYS A 75 -11.76 -14.85 8.89
C LYS A 75 -12.65 -14.36 10.03
N SER A 76 -13.37 -15.25 10.71
CA SER A 76 -14.16 -14.88 11.89
C SER A 76 -13.27 -14.56 13.09
N LYS A 77 -12.21 -15.32 13.36
CA LYS A 77 -11.24 -15.03 14.44
C LYS A 77 -10.40 -13.76 14.20
N ARG A 78 -10.13 -13.40 12.95
CA ARG A 78 -9.60 -12.06 12.59
C ARG A 78 -10.55 -10.91 12.97
N ARG A 79 -11.86 -11.16 12.99
CA ARG A 79 -12.88 -10.19 13.43
C ARG A 79 -13.06 -10.18 14.95
N ILE A 80 -12.74 -11.29 15.64
CA ILE A 80 -12.99 -11.49 17.08
C ILE A 80 -11.79 -11.09 17.97
N ASN A 81 -10.55 -11.10 17.48
CA ASN A 81 -9.36 -10.74 18.30
C ASN A 81 -9.22 -9.23 18.64
N ILE A 82 -10.32 -8.46 18.71
CA ILE A 82 -10.35 -7.03 19.06
C ILE A 82 -11.14 -6.76 20.37
N GLY A 83 -11.80 -7.74 21.01
CA GLY A 83 -12.46 -7.53 22.30
C GLY A 83 -12.71 -8.83 23.06
N GLU A 84 -12.77 -8.74 24.39
CA GLU A 84 -13.20 -9.79 25.33
C GLU A 84 -12.12 -10.80 25.78
N LEU A 85 -11.20 -10.30 26.60
CA LEU A 85 -10.86 -10.98 27.86
C LEU A 85 -11.95 -10.63 28.89
N THR A 86 -12.23 -11.59 29.78
CA THR A 86 -12.98 -11.52 31.06
C THR A 86 -14.42 -12.08 31.10
N SER A 87 -14.48 -13.26 31.73
CA SER A 87 -15.45 -13.79 32.72
C SER A 87 -16.90 -14.15 32.33
N ASP A 88 -17.09 -15.47 32.27
CA ASP A 88 -18.00 -16.29 33.09
C ASP A 88 -19.53 -16.30 32.88
N THR A 89 -20.05 -17.53 32.99
CA THR A 89 -21.42 -17.99 33.31
C THR A 89 -22.48 -18.13 32.21
N GLU A 90 -22.56 -19.38 31.72
CA GLU A 90 -23.72 -20.31 31.74
C GLU A 90 -25.10 -19.99 31.13
N SER A 91 -25.51 -20.97 30.32
CA SER A 91 -26.86 -21.54 30.11
C SER A 91 -27.69 -21.13 28.89
N GLU A 92 -28.17 -22.19 28.24
CA GLU A 92 -28.93 -22.25 27.00
C GLU A 92 -30.39 -21.84 27.21
N SER A 93 -31.00 -21.20 26.21
CA SER A 93 -32.33 -21.61 25.74
C SER A 93 -32.63 -20.99 24.36
N ASN A 94 -33.07 -21.86 23.46
CA ASN A 94 -33.68 -21.49 22.18
C ASN A 94 -34.94 -20.66 22.43
N PHE A 95 -35.04 -19.49 21.79
CA PHE A 95 -36.32 -18.94 21.43
C PHE A 95 -36.22 -18.21 20.10
N GLN A 96 -37.06 -18.64 19.18
CA GLN A 96 -37.15 -18.19 17.80
C GLN A 96 -38.37 -17.28 17.75
N LEU A 97 -38.18 -15.98 17.47
CA LEU A 97 -39.24 -15.12 16.97
C LEU A 97 -38.65 -14.01 16.10
N ASP A 98 -39.00 -14.12 14.82
CA ASP A 98 -39.60 -13.10 13.96
C ASP A 98 -39.09 -11.67 13.95
N GLU A 99 -38.82 -11.26 12.71
CA GLU A 99 -38.68 -9.88 12.28
C GLU A 99 -39.86 -9.05 12.78
N THR A 100 -39.58 -7.99 13.52
CA THR A 100 -40.15 -6.64 13.39
C THR A 100 -39.74 -5.79 14.58
N SER A 101 -39.68 -4.48 14.33
CA SER A 101 -39.44 -3.39 15.28
C SER A 101 -37.99 -3.15 15.73
N CYS A 102 -37.49 -2.02 15.21
CA CYS A 102 -36.63 -1.06 15.88
C CYS A 102 -36.75 -1.08 17.40
N ASP A 103 -35.62 -1.00 18.12
CA ASP A 103 -35.38 0.11 19.04
C ASP A 103 -33.93 0.11 19.53
N ILE A 104 -33.26 1.20 19.20
CA ILE A 104 -31.92 1.55 19.64
C ILE A 104 -32.08 2.10 21.05
N SER A 105 -31.76 1.32 22.08
CA SER A 105 -31.51 1.89 23.40
C SER A 105 -30.40 1.13 24.11
N ASN A 106 -29.42 1.90 24.58
CA ASN A 106 -28.39 1.55 25.57
C ASN A 106 -27.24 0.62 25.12
N SER A 107 -26.22 1.18 24.46
CA SER A 107 -24.83 0.92 24.90
C SER A 107 -23.91 2.09 24.54
N ASN A 108 -23.20 2.55 25.57
CA ASN A 108 -22.36 3.74 25.60
C ASN A 108 -21.02 3.52 24.88
N TYR A 109 -21.04 3.34 23.56
CA TYR A 109 -19.82 3.38 22.75
C TYR A 109 -19.94 4.53 21.76
N THR A 110 -19.16 5.58 22.02
CA THR A 110 -19.08 6.69 21.08
C THR A 110 -18.59 6.14 19.74
N LEU A 111 -19.44 6.28 18.72
CA LEU A 111 -19.22 5.96 17.30
C LEU A 111 -17.89 6.45 16.64
N PRO A 112 -17.08 7.39 17.18
CA PRO A 112 -15.83 7.81 16.54
C PRO A 112 -14.72 6.75 16.50
N GLU A 113 -14.73 5.73 17.37
CA GLU A 113 -13.60 4.79 17.52
C GLU A 113 -13.64 3.64 16.50
N VAL A 114 -14.86 3.22 16.10
CA VAL A 114 -15.09 2.12 15.15
C VAL A 114 -14.96 2.59 13.68
N LEU A 115 -15.18 3.89 13.42
CA LEU A 115 -15.05 4.50 12.09
C LEU A 115 -13.58 4.70 11.65
N ALA A 116 -12.64 4.75 12.60
CA ALA A 116 -11.22 4.99 12.34
C ALA A 116 -10.52 3.81 11.62
N LEU A 117 -11.10 2.62 11.62
CA LEU A 117 -10.52 1.40 11.03
C LEU A 117 -10.84 1.21 9.53
N LEU A 118 -11.64 2.09 8.91
CA LEU A 118 -12.15 1.90 7.55
C LEU A 118 -11.48 2.76 6.46
N THR A 119 -10.40 3.50 6.76
CA THR A 119 -9.68 4.32 5.75
C THR A 119 -8.15 4.22 5.89
N MET A 120 -7.59 3.01 5.93
CA MET A 120 -6.32 2.81 6.63
C MET A 120 -5.19 2.15 5.83
N LYS A 121 -3.99 2.69 6.02
CA LYS A 121 -2.70 2.17 5.57
C LYS A 121 -2.44 0.77 6.16
N PHE A 122 -2.20 -0.22 5.29
CA PHE A 122 -2.05 -1.64 5.67
C PHE A 122 -0.70 -2.03 6.30
N ASN A 123 0.40 -1.38 5.93
CA ASN A 123 1.73 -1.81 6.38
C ASN A 123 1.98 -1.43 7.85
N PRO A 124 2.14 -2.42 8.77
CA PRO A 124 2.33 -2.15 10.19
C PRO A 124 3.68 -1.47 10.50
N ASN A 125 4.70 -1.67 9.66
CA ASN A 125 6.05 -1.17 9.89
C ASN A 125 6.20 0.33 9.62
N VAL A 126 5.21 0.97 8.98
CA VAL A 126 5.24 2.40 8.67
C VAL A 126 4.32 3.13 9.64
N SER A 127 4.85 3.98 10.53
CA SER A 127 4.01 4.73 11.47
C SER A 127 3.12 5.78 10.77
N SER A 128 1.85 5.89 11.18
CA SER A 128 0.90 6.97 10.83
C SER A 128 0.97 8.17 11.78
N SER A 129 1.80 8.12 12.83
CA SER A 129 1.92 9.21 13.80
C SER A 129 2.55 10.45 13.17
N ALA A 130 1.83 11.58 13.23
CA ALA A 130 2.31 12.88 12.74
C ALA A 130 3.64 13.29 13.39
N ARG A 131 3.81 13.03 14.70
CA ARG A 131 5.05 13.30 15.44
C ARG A 131 6.24 12.55 14.85
N LYS A 132 6.09 11.23 14.64
CA LYS A 132 7.15 10.38 14.04
C LYS A 132 7.43 10.76 12.58
N SER A 133 6.42 11.17 11.82
CA SER A 133 6.58 11.63 10.43
C SER A 133 7.38 12.93 10.35
N ARG A 134 7.02 13.95 11.15
CA ARG A 134 7.72 15.24 11.20
C ARG A 134 9.17 15.09 11.66
N ALA A 135 9.42 14.29 12.71
CA ALA A 135 10.77 14.01 13.18
C ALA A 135 11.66 13.39 12.08
N ARG A 136 11.14 12.38 11.36
CA ARG A 136 11.86 11.77 10.22
C ARG A 136 12.14 12.76 9.10
N HIS A 137 11.20 13.65 8.78
CA HIS A 137 11.37 14.65 7.74
C HIS A 137 12.47 15.67 8.07
N PHE A 138 12.38 16.34 9.23
CA PHE A 138 13.31 17.41 9.58
C PHE A 138 14.71 16.89 9.96
N ASN A 139 14.81 15.66 10.47
CA ASN A 139 16.09 15.01 10.83
C ASN A 139 16.63 14.11 9.71
N ALA A 140 16.03 14.10 8.52
CA ALA A 140 16.48 13.25 7.41
C ALA A 140 17.97 13.48 7.05
N PRO A 141 18.74 12.43 6.72
CA PRO A 141 20.10 12.59 6.23
C PRO A 141 20.12 13.18 4.80
N SER A 142 21.27 13.71 4.37
CA SER A 142 21.40 14.48 3.12
C SER A 142 20.93 13.74 1.86
N HIS A 143 21.20 12.43 1.77
CA HIS A 143 20.79 11.62 0.62
C HIS A 143 19.26 11.41 0.56
N VAL A 144 18.58 11.35 1.71
CA VAL A 144 17.11 11.31 1.80
C VAL A 144 16.52 12.68 1.47
N ARG A 145 17.12 13.76 2.00
CA ARG A 145 16.70 15.14 1.66
C ARG A 145 16.75 15.41 0.16
N ARG A 146 17.75 14.88 -0.55
CA ARG A 146 17.84 14.95 -2.01
C ARG A 146 16.58 14.37 -2.68
N VAL A 147 16.09 13.23 -2.20
CA VAL A 147 14.90 12.56 -2.76
C VAL A 147 13.63 13.33 -2.42
N ILE A 148 13.51 13.82 -1.17
CA ILE A 148 12.40 14.69 -0.74
C ILE A 148 12.34 15.96 -1.60
N MET A 149 13.48 16.56 -1.90
CA MET A 149 13.63 17.73 -2.76
C MET A 149 13.56 17.37 -4.27
N SER A 150 12.53 16.64 -4.67
CA SER A 150 12.22 16.39 -6.08
C SER A 150 11.26 17.44 -6.63
N ALA A 151 11.49 17.85 -7.88
CA ALA A 151 10.62 18.79 -8.59
C ALA A 151 9.91 18.09 -9.78
N PRO A 152 8.71 18.52 -10.14
CA PRO A 152 8.03 18.05 -11.36
C PRO A 152 8.78 18.47 -12.63
N LEU A 153 8.79 17.59 -13.63
CA LEU A 153 9.29 17.91 -14.98
C LEU A 153 8.22 18.66 -15.79
N SER A 154 8.63 19.46 -16.78
CA SER A 154 7.72 20.05 -17.79
C SER A 154 7.03 18.97 -18.62
N LYS A 155 5.93 19.30 -19.30
CA LYS A 155 5.17 18.34 -20.11
C LYS A 155 6.06 17.69 -21.19
N GLU A 156 6.85 18.49 -21.90
CA GLU A 156 7.81 18.04 -22.91
C GLU A 156 8.84 17.04 -22.34
N LEU A 157 9.43 17.33 -21.17
CA LEU A 157 10.39 16.42 -20.54
C LEU A 157 9.73 15.14 -20.01
N ARG A 158 8.47 15.19 -19.57
CA ARG A 158 7.71 14.01 -19.16
C ARG A 158 7.46 13.06 -20.33
N GLU A 159 7.12 13.61 -21.49
CA GLU A 159 6.92 12.83 -22.71
C GLU A 159 8.25 12.23 -23.19
N LYS A 160 9.33 13.01 -23.17
CA LYS A 160 10.67 12.55 -23.57
C LYS A 160 11.24 11.43 -22.70
N TYR A 161 11.13 11.55 -21.38
CA TYR A 161 11.77 10.58 -20.45
C TYR A 161 10.79 9.59 -19.82
N GLY A 162 9.48 9.79 -19.92
CA GLY A 162 8.48 8.94 -19.28
C GLY A 162 8.44 9.04 -17.75
N VAL A 163 8.99 10.10 -17.15
CA VAL A 163 9.08 10.26 -15.68
C VAL A 163 8.35 11.53 -15.23
N ARG A 164 7.65 11.48 -14.09
CA ARG A 164 6.87 12.64 -13.56
C ARG A 164 7.73 13.67 -12.82
N SER A 165 8.70 13.22 -12.02
CA SER A 165 9.53 14.08 -11.16
C SER A 165 10.96 13.58 -11.02
N CYS A 166 11.89 14.51 -10.84
CA CYS A 166 13.32 14.26 -10.68
C CYS A 166 13.87 15.07 -9.49
N PRO A 167 14.80 14.51 -8.68
CA PRO A 167 15.58 15.29 -7.71
C PRO A 167 16.27 16.46 -8.39
N ILE A 168 16.14 17.66 -7.82
CA ILE A 168 16.70 18.88 -8.40
C ILE A 168 18.22 18.95 -8.22
N ARG A 169 18.94 19.37 -9.25
CA ARG A 169 20.40 19.56 -9.24
C ARG A 169 20.73 21.03 -9.50
N VAL A 170 21.94 21.42 -9.09
CA VAL A 170 22.58 22.67 -9.53
C VAL A 170 22.70 22.65 -11.06
N ASP A 171 22.48 23.80 -11.68
CA ASP A 171 22.44 24.05 -13.13
C ASP A 171 21.25 23.45 -13.90
N ASP A 172 20.24 22.89 -13.22
CA ASP A 172 18.96 22.63 -13.88
C ASP A 172 18.28 23.97 -14.21
N GLU A 173 17.67 24.08 -15.39
CA GLU A 173 16.81 25.22 -15.71
C GLU A 173 15.40 24.96 -15.21
N VAL A 174 14.84 25.96 -14.55
CA VAL A 174 13.56 25.83 -13.88
C VAL A 174 12.69 27.07 -14.07
N THR A 175 11.38 26.87 -14.01
CA THR A 175 10.36 27.93 -13.99
C THR A 175 9.58 27.87 -12.68
N VAL A 176 9.35 29.02 -12.06
CA VAL A 176 8.56 29.11 -10.82
C VAL A 176 7.07 29.04 -11.17
N ALA A 177 6.37 28.05 -10.62
CA ALA A 177 4.95 27.81 -10.91
C ALA A 177 4.01 28.53 -9.94
N THR A 178 4.41 28.67 -8.67
CA THR A 178 3.58 29.27 -7.61
C THR A 178 4.40 30.23 -6.73
N GLY A 179 3.70 31.20 -6.11
CA GLY A 179 4.29 32.20 -5.21
C GLY A 179 4.57 33.54 -5.89
N ARG A 180 5.20 34.47 -5.13
CA ARG A 180 5.45 35.86 -5.57
C ARG A 180 6.33 35.96 -6.83
N ALA A 181 7.23 35.01 -7.05
CA ALA A 181 8.15 34.98 -8.19
C ALA A 181 7.63 34.11 -9.36
N LYS A 182 6.33 33.82 -9.42
CA LYS A 182 5.72 33.02 -10.49
C LYS A 182 6.02 33.60 -11.86
N GLY A 183 6.35 32.74 -12.82
CA GLY A 183 6.66 33.13 -14.21
C GLY A 183 8.16 33.34 -14.45
N ASN A 184 8.95 33.56 -13.40
CA ASN A 184 10.40 33.70 -13.56
C ASN A 184 11.04 32.36 -13.92
N SER A 185 11.88 32.37 -14.95
CA SER A 185 12.73 31.27 -15.35
C SER A 185 14.19 31.56 -14.98
N GLY A 186 14.92 30.53 -14.58
CA GLY A 186 16.32 30.67 -14.22
C GLY A 186 17.01 29.33 -13.97
N ARG A 187 18.34 29.36 -13.91
CA ARG A 187 19.14 28.19 -13.53
C ARG A 187 19.19 28.05 -12.01
N VAL A 188 19.23 26.83 -11.50
CA VAL A 188 19.40 26.58 -10.07
C VAL A 188 20.86 26.86 -9.68
N VAL A 189 21.09 27.91 -8.90
CA VAL A 189 22.43 28.29 -8.42
C VAL A 189 22.88 27.37 -7.29
N LYS A 190 22.00 27.10 -6.32
CA LYS A 190 22.34 26.31 -5.13
C LYS A 190 21.14 25.56 -4.59
N CYS A 191 21.34 24.28 -4.29
CA CYS A 191 20.36 23.45 -3.58
C CYS A 191 20.68 23.42 -2.08
N TYR A 192 19.99 24.25 -1.28
CA TYR A 192 20.23 24.32 0.16
C TYR A 192 19.40 23.29 0.94
N ARG A 193 19.91 22.05 0.98
CA ARG A 193 19.23 20.89 1.60
C ARG A 193 18.95 21.04 3.10
N LYS A 194 19.74 21.84 3.84
CA LYS A 194 19.50 22.05 5.28
C LYS A 194 18.14 22.71 5.54
N LYS A 195 17.74 23.65 4.68
CA LYS A 195 16.50 24.43 4.77
C LYS A 195 15.40 23.96 3.80
N PHE A 196 15.60 22.86 3.07
CA PHE A 196 14.65 22.37 2.04
C PHE A 196 14.33 23.39 0.95
N VAL A 197 15.32 24.19 0.55
CA VAL A 197 15.14 25.35 -0.34
C VAL A 197 16.13 25.29 -1.50
N ILE A 198 15.70 25.78 -2.66
CA ILE A 198 16.54 26.06 -3.82
C ILE A 198 16.67 27.58 -4.04
N HIS A 199 17.83 27.98 -4.54
CA HIS A 199 18.09 29.34 -5.01
C HIS A 199 18.15 29.32 -6.54
N ILE A 200 17.33 30.14 -7.16
CA ILE A 200 17.22 30.25 -8.60
C ILE A 200 17.88 31.56 -9.01
N ASP A 201 18.59 31.54 -10.14
CA ASP A 201 19.14 32.73 -10.76
C ASP A 201 18.02 33.71 -11.13
N LYS A 202 18.30 35.01 -11.05
CA LYS A 202 17.34 36.12 -11.25
C LYS A 202 16.16 36.20 -10.27
N VAL A 203 16.02 35.24 -9.35
CA VAL A 203 15.01 35.29 -8.29
C VAL A 203 15.65 35.82 -7.00
N GLN A 204 15.73 37.15 -6.92
CA GLN A 204 16.39 37.87 -5.85
C GLN A 204 15.47 38.96 -5.26
N ARG A 205 15.80 39.39 -4.04
CA ARG A 205 15.27 40.60 -3.41
C ARG A 205 16.40 41.50 -2.99
N GLU A 206 16.18 42.80 -3.02
CA GLU A 206 17.10 43.78 -2.46
C GLU A 206 16.92 43.88 -0.94
N LYS A 207 18.04 44.03 -0.22
CA LYS A 207 18.06 44.43 1.19
C LYS A 207 18.02 45.96 1.29
N ALA A 208 17.74 46.48 2.49
CA ALA A 208 17.88 47.91 2.79
C ALA A 208 19.30 48.46 2.52
N SER A 209 20.33 47.60 2.53
CA SER A 209 21.71 47.96 2.18
C SER A 209 21.97 48.08 0.67
N GLY A 210 20.98 47.82 -0.20
CA GLY A 210 21.14 47.74 -1.66
C GLY A 210 21.69 46.42 -2.19
N THR A 211 22.19 45.53 -1.32
CA THR A 211 22.71 44.21 -1.75
C THR A 211 21.56 43.27 -2.13
N THR A 212 21.68 42.57 -3.27
CA THR A 212 20.71 41.56 -3.69
C THR A 212 20.95 40.22 -3.00
N VAL A 213 19.89 39.51 -2.63
CA VAL A 213 19.95 38.16 -2.05
C VAL A 213 18.90 37.27 -2.68
N ASN A 214 19.30 36.05 -3.03
CA ASN A 214 18.43 35.04 -3.62
C ASN A 214 17.30 34.66 -2.66
N ILE A 215 16.08 34.67 -3.17
CA ILE A 215 14.91 34.20 -2.42
C ILE A 215 14.94 32.67 -2.41
N GLY A 216 14.61 32.10 -1.25
CA GLY A 216 14.51 30.66 -1.10
C GLY A 216 13.15 30.14 -1.57
N ILE A 217 13.13 29.24 -2.56
CA ILE A 217 11.91 28.61 -3.05
C ILE A 217 11.93 27.11 -2.75
N HIS A 218 10.78 26.51 -2.43
CA HIS A 218 10.67 25.06 -2.27
C HIS A 218 10.55 24.36 -3.65
N PRO A 219 11.26 23.26 -3.92
CA PRO A 219 11.29 22.61 -5.25
C PRO A 219 9.94 22.09 -5.75
N SER A 220 8.95 21.85 -4.88
CA SER A 220 7.59 21.46 -5.32
C SER A 220 6.86 22.58 -6.08
N ASN A 221 7.26 23.84 -5.87
CA ASN A 221 6.62 25.03 -6.44
C ASN A 221 7.24 25.44 -7.77
N VAL A 222 8.08 24.57 -8.34
CA VAL A 222 8.96 24.84 -9.46
C VAL A 222 8.86 23.70 -10.47
N ILE A 223 8.93 24.01 -11.75
CA ILE A 223 8.89 23.03 -12.84
C ILE A 223 10.25 23.04 -13.53
N ILE A 224 10.85 21.87 -13.70
CA ILE A 224 12.12 21.75 -14.44
C ILE A 224 11.82 21.84 -15.94
N THR A 225 12.47 22.77 -16.62
CA THR A 225 12.34 22.98 -18.08
C THR A 225 13.49 22.34 -18.85
N LYS A 226 14.72 22.41 -18.34
CA LYS A 226 15.87 21.67 -18.88
C LYS A 226 16.64 20.97 -17.77
N LEU A 227 17.03 19.74 -18.05
CA LEU A 227 17.79 18.90 -17.12
C LEU A 227 19.28 18.96 -17.48
N LYS A 228 20.14 19.18 -16.48
CA LYS A 228 21.56 18.86 -16.62
C LYS A 228 21.74 17.34 -16.54
N LEU A 229 22.05 16.73 -17.67
CA LEU A 229 22.23 15.28 -17.80
C LEU A 229 23.69 14.89 -17.51
N ASN A 230 23.83 13.93 -16.60
CA ASN A 230 25.07 13.18 -16.34
C ASN A 230 24.71 11.68 -16.42
N ASP A 231 25.70 10.80 -16.47
CA ASP A 231 25.48 9.35 -16.59
C ASP A 231 24.59 8.78 -15.48
N ASP A 232 24.84 9.16 -14.22
CA ASP A 232 24.00 8.75 -13.08
C ASP A 232 22.55 9.23 -13.19
N ARG A 233 22.36 10.42 -13.77
CA ARG A 233 21.02 10.99 -13.95
C ARG A 233 20.28 10.27 -15.06
N ARG A 234 20.97 9.91 -16.14
CA ARG A 234 20.43 9.10 -17.23
C ARG A 234 19.96 7.74 -16.71
N LYS A 235 20.83 7.02 -15.98
CA LYS A 235 20.49 5.74 -15.32
C LYS A 235 19.31 5.88 -14.35
N THR A 236 19.23 6.99 -13.61
CA THR A 236 18.11 7.25 -12.70
C THR A 236 16.79 7.46 -13.44
N LEU A 237 16.82 8.14 -14.59
CA LEU A 237 15.63 8.38 -15.42
C LEU A 237 15.16 7.08 -16.09
N GLU A 238 16.07 6.31 -16.66
CA GLU A 238 15.80 5.01 -17.29
C GLU A 238 15.12 4.05 -16.30
N ARG A 239 15.74 3.84 -15.12
CA ARG A 239 15.17 2.99 -14.06
C ARG A 239 13.77 3.43 -13.61
N LYS A 240 13.54 4.74 -13.50
CA LYS A 240 12.21 5.29 -13.14
C LYS A 240 11.19 5.08 -14.27
N ALA A 241 11.62 5.21 -15.52
CA ALA A 241 10.77 5.02 -16.69
C ALA A 241 10.36 3.55 -16.84
N GLU A 242 11.29 2.61 -16.69
CA GLU A 242 11.04 1.17 -16.67
C GLU A 242 10.06 0.78 -15.56
N GLY A 243 10.29 1.26 -14.33
CA GLY A 243 9.39 1.01 -13.21
C GLY A 243 7.97 1.54 -13.46
N ARG A 244 7.83 2.70 -14.14
CA ARG A 244 6.52 3.23 -14.53
C ARG A 244 5.88 2.39 -15.64
N LYS A 245 6.65 1.91 -16.63
CA LYS A 245 6.14 1.07 -17.72
C LYS A 245 5.60 -0.26 -17.20
N ALA A 246 6.31 -0.91 -16.27
CA ALA A 246 5.87 -2.15 -15.63
C ALA A 246 4.51 -1.97 -14.92
N VAL A 247 4.40 -0.96 -14.06
CA VAL A 247 3.14 -0.67 -13.34
C VAL A 247 2.01 -0.29 -14.30
N LEU A 248 2.29 0.49 -15.34
CA LEU A 248 1.26 0.87 -16.32
C LEU A 248 0.78 -0.34 -17.14
N GLY A 249 1.67 -1.28 -17.48
CA GLY A 249 1.29 -2.54 -18.14
C GLY A 249 0.34 -3.38 -17.28
N GLU A 250 0.64 -3.50 -15.98
CA GLU A 250 -0.21 -4.21 -15.02
C GLU A 250 -1.59 -3.55 -14.80
N LEU A 251 -1.64 -2.21 -14.85
CA LEU A 251 -2.87 -1.44 -14.65
C LEU A 251 -3.75 -1.39 -15.91
N LYS A 252 -3.14 -1.34 -17.11
CA LYS A 252 -3.87 -1.28 -18.39
C LYS A 252 -4.70 -2.55 -18.67
N GLY A 253 -4.36 -3.69 -18.07
CA GLY A 253 -5.11 -4.94 -18.23
C GLY A 253 -6.30 -5.13 -17.28
N LYS A 254 -6.57 -4.19 -16.36
CA LYS A 254 -7.59 -4.38 -15.30
C LYS A 254 -8.84 -3.51 -15.45
N HIS A 255 -8.87 -2.59 -16.41
CA HIS A 255 -10.02 -1.73 -16.70
C HIS A 255 -10.28 -1.67 -18.21
N SER A 256 -10.77 -2.77 -18.77
CA SER A 256 -11.35 -2.85 -20.11
C SER A 256 -12.40 -3.97 -20.13
N SER A 257 -13.56 -3.70 -19.51
CA SER A 257 -14.80 -4.47 -19.64
C SER A 257 -15.94 -3.76 -18.90
N VAL A 258 -16.46 -2.67 -19.49
CA VAL A 258 -17.88 -2.32 -19.68
C VAL A 258 -17.91 -1.31 -20.82
#